data_AF-A0AAU6BED0-F1
#
_entry.id   AF-A0AAU6BED0-F1
#
_cell.length_a   1.000
_cell.length_b   1.000
_cell.length_c   1.000
_cell.angle_alpha   90.00
_cell.angle_beta   90.00
_cell.angle_gamma   90.00
#
_symmetry.space_group_name_H-M   'P 1'
#
loop_
_entity.id
_entity.type
_entity.pdbx_description
1 polymer ?
#
loop_
_entity_poly.entity_id
_entity_poly.type
_entity_poly.pdbx_seq_one_letter_code
_entity_poly.pdbx_strand_id
1 'polypeptide(L)'
;MSLKYAVLAALLEGEASGYELAKVFDVSLANFWPATPQQLYRELERLAQDGLIAARVVQQERRPNKRMFTLTEAGRLDLDTFAAAPPRRPTAIRDELLIKIQAMDGTDPAVTRELIEERRSWARGKLDRYERVRDRLLGGRTEEEYLRDADRVGPYLTLMAGIAFEEENLRWCERVLAILKQRVALG
;
A
#
# COMPACT_ATOMS: atom_id res chain seq x y z
N MET A 1 -12.39 -8.43 2.77
CA MET A 1 -11.54 -8.49 1.55
C MET A 1 -10.18 -8.98 2.03
N SER A 2 -9.45 -9.77 1.25
CA SER A 2 -8.49 -10.74 1.83
C SER A 2 -7.05 -10.47 1.42
N LEU A 3 -6.16 -10.41 2.42
CA LEU A 3 -4.70 -10.40 2.28
C LEU A 3 -4.22 -11.50 1.31
N LYS A 4 -4.94 -12.63 1.25
CA LYS A 4 -4.83 -13.67 0.23
C LYS A 4 -4.52 -13.12 -1.16
N TYR A 5 -5.42 -12.30 -1.72
CA TYR A 5 -5.30 -11.90 -3.12
C TYR A 5 -4.17 -10.92 -3.37
N ALA A 6 -3.82 -10.11 -2.36
CA ALA A 6 -2.63 -9.28 -2.42
C ALA A 6 -1.34 -10.14 -2.48
N VAL A 7 -1.30 -11.25 -1.73
CA VAL A 7 -0.17 -12.19 -1.74
C VAL A 7 -0.09 -12.94 -3.08
N LEU A 8 -1.23 -13.47 -3.56
CA LEU A 8 -1.27 -14.17 -4.85
C LEU A 8 -0.87 -13.24 -6.01
N ALA A 9 -1.34 -11.98 -5.99
CA ALA A 9 -0.96 -10.98 -6.98
C ALA A 9 0.52 -10.62 -6.90
N ALA A 10 1.13 -10.58 -5.72
CA ALA A 10 2.57 -10.34 -5.57
C ALA A 10 3.42 -11.47 -6.18
N LEU A 11 2.93 -12.71 -6.10
CA LEU A 11 3.62 -13.90 -6.64
C LEU A 11 3.44 -14.10 -8.16
N LEU A 12 2.74 -13.19 -8.85
CA LEU A 12 2.68 -13.21 -10.32
C LEU A 12 4.03 -12.88 -10.98
N GLU A 13 4.95 -12.21 -10.28
CA GLU A 13 6.30 -11.89 -10.77
C GLU A 13 7.26 -13.08 -10.73
N GLY A 14 6.81 -14.19 -10.14
CA GLY A 14 7.61 -15.38 -9.91
C GLY A 14 7.72 -15.71 -8.44
N GLU A 15 8.73 -16.50 -8.11
CA GLU A 15 8.95 -16.91 -6.73
C GLU A 15 9.56 -15.80 -5.88
N ALA A 16 9.14 -15.73 -4.61
CA ALA A 16 9.68 -14.77 -3.64
C ALA A 16 9.74 -15.40 -2.25
N SER A 17 10.67 -14.98 -1.40
CA SER A 17 10.54 -15.30 0.03
C SER A 17 9.52 -14.41 0.71
N GLY A 18 9.07 -14.85 1.89
CA GLY A 18 8.27 -14.01 2.77
C GLY A 18 8.94 -12.67 3.13
N TYR A 19 10.27 -12.61 3.15
CA TYR A 19 10.99 -11.35 3.38
C TYR A 19 10.93 -10.40 2.16
N GLU A 20 11.08 -10.93 0.95
CA GLU A 20 10.92 -10.15 -0.28
C GLU A 20 9.47 -9.66 -0.42
N LEU A 21 8.50 -10.54 -0.17
CA LEU A 21 7.08 -10.18 -0.11
C LEU A 21 6.82 -9.13 0.95
N ALA A 22 7.39 -9.22 2.16
CA ALA A 22 7.22 -8.21 3.19
C ALA A 22 7.70 -6.83 2.72
N LYS A 23 8.81 -6.75 1.95
CA LYS A 23 9.25 -5.50 1.34
C LYS A 23 8.27 -4.98 0.29
N VAL A 24 7.79 -5.86 -0.59
CA VAL A 24 6.79 -5.48 -1.61
C VAL A 24 5.51 -4.97 -0.95
N PHE A 25 5.06 -5.64 0.11
CA PHE A 25 3.88 -5.26 0.88
C PHE A 25 4.04 -3.94 1.57
N ASP A 26 5.16 -3.75 2.25
CA ASP A 26 5.48 -2.49 2.91
C ASP A 26 5.40 -1.35 1.88
N VAL A 27 5.92 -1.56 0.67
CA VAL A 27 6.24 -0.49 -0.28
C VAL A 27 5.15 -0.19 -1.31
N SER A 28 4.53 -1.21 -1.89
CA SER A 28 3.60 -1.08 -3.03
C SER A 28 2.15 -1.40 -2.64
N LEU A 29 1.93 -2.45 -1.85
CA LEU A 29 0.58 -2.91 -1.48
C LEU A 29 0.04 -2.25 -0.21
N ALA A 30 0.90 -1.72 0.67
CA ALA A 30 0.48 -0.98 1.88
C ALA A 30 -0.41 0.22 1.57
N ASN A 31 -0.32 0.74 0.34
CA ASN A 31 -1.18 1.78 -0.21
C ASN A 31 -2.67 1.52 0.00
N PHE A 32 -3.11 0.31 -0.32
CA PHE A 32 -4.53 -0.07 -0.34
C PHE A 32 -4.83 -1.31 0.49
N TRP A 33 -3.80 -2.02 0.95
CA TRP A 33 -3.94 -3.23 1.75
C TRP A 33 -2.81 -3.37 2.79
N PRO A 34 -2.84 -2.60 3.89
CA PRO A 34 -1.84 -2.69 4.94
C PRO A 34 -1.90 -4.08 5.60
N ALA A 35 -0.74 -4.71 5.74
CA ALA A 35 -0.57 -5.95 6.47
C ALA A 35 0.74 -5.90 7.26
N THR A 36 0.69 -6.32 8.51
CA THR A 36 1.92 -6.48 9.30
C THR A 36 2.72 -7.67 8.75
N PRO A 37 4.05 -7.71 8.95
CA PRO A 37 4.84 -8.88 8.59
C PRO A 37 4.26 -10.16 9.19
N GLN A 38 3.80 -10.12 10.44
CA GLN A 38 3.19 -11.26 11.12
C GLN A 38 1.91 -11.74 10.42
N GLN A 39 1.06 -10.82 9.95
CA GLN A 39 -0.13 -11.18 9.17
C GLN A 39 0.25 -11.81 7.84
N LEU A 40 1.25 -11.26 7.15
CA LEU A 40 1.75 -11.80 5.89
C LEU A 40 2.29 -13.24 6.05
N TYR A 41 3.14 -13.49 7.05
CA TYR A 41 3.70 -14.82 7.27
C TYR A 41 2.63 -15.86 7.61
N ARG A 42 1.65 -15.50 8.46
CA ARG A 42 0.50 -16.39 8.75
C ARG A 42 -0.31 -16.68 7.50
N GLU A 43 -0.52 -15.67 6.66
CA GLU A 43 -1.25 -15.85 5.41
C GLU A 43 -0.49 -16.75 4.43
N LEU A 44 0.84 -16.61 4.32
CA LEU A 44 1.67 -17.49 3.49
C LEU A 44 1.56 -18.96 3.93
N GLU A 45 1.56 -19.22 5.23
CA GLU A 45 1.36 -20.57 5.76
C GLU A 45 -0.02 -21.12 5.41
N ARG A 46 -1.06 -20.31 5.59
CA ARG A 46 -2.44 -20.68 5.24
C ARG A 46 -2.60 -20.98 3.76
N LEU A 47 -2.08 -20.12 2.88
CA LEU A 47 -2.15 -20.31 1.43
C LEU A 47 -1.37 -21.55 0.97
N ALA A 48 -0.26 -21.88 1.64
CA ALA A 48 0.49 -23.08 1.35
C ALA A 48 -0.28 -24.34 1.76
N GLN A 49 -0.94 -24.31 2.93
CA GLN A 49 -1.84 -25.39 3.38
C GLN A 49 -3.04 -25.57 2.45
N ASP A 50 -3.60 -24.47 1.94
CA ASP A 50 -4.71 -24.46 0.98
C ASP A 50 -4.28 -24.88 -0.44
N GLY A 51 -2.99 -25.13 -0.69
CA GLY A 51 -2.47 -25.51 -2.01
C GLY A 51 -2.46 -24.39 -3.05
N LEU A 52 -2.70 -23.14 -2.63
CA LEU A 52 -2.72 -21.97 -3.53
C LEU A 52 -1.32 -21.43 -3.82
N ILE A 53 -0.35 -21.73 -2.95
CA ILE A 53 1.06 -21.48 -3.18
C ILE A 53 1.87 -22.72 -2.81
N ALA A 54 2.97 -22.96 -3.53
CA ALA A 54 3.97 -23.95 -3.15
C ALA A 54 5.05 -23.29 -2.31
N ALA A 55 5.59 -24.01 -1.33
CA ALA A 55 6.72 -23.57 -0.52
C ALA A 55 7.90 -24.52 -0.69
N ARG A 56 9.08 -23.98 -1.02
CA ARG A 56 10.34 -24.75 -1.09
C ARG A 56 11.39 -24.14 -0.17
N VAL A 57 12.17 -24.98 0.50
CA VAL A 57 13.28 -24.54 1.36
C VAL A 57 14.56 -24.48 0.52
N VAL A 58 15.20 -23.32 0.51
CA VAL A 58 16.54 -23.12 -0.04
C VAL A 58 17.53 -23.17 1.11
N GLN A 59 18.37 -24.22 1.11
CA GLN A 59 19.45 -24.38 2.07
C GLN A 59 20.52 -23.31 1.83
N GLN A 60 21.01 -22.68 2.90
CA GLN A 60 22.06 -21.67 2.82
C GLN A 60 23.19 -22.01 3.80
N GLU A 61 24.44 -21.95 3.36
CA GLU A 61 25.59 -22.38 4.19
C GLU A 61 25.94 -21.39 5.31
N ARG A 62 25.75 -20.09 5.10
CA ARG A 62 26.17 -19.01 6.03
C ARG A 62 25.03 -18.13 6.51
N ARG A 63 23.78 -18.48 6.18
CA ARG A 63 22.56 -17.72 6.51
C ARG A 63 21.44 -18.70 6.88
N PRO A 64 20.41 -18.26 7.62
CA PRO A 64 19.23 -19.07 7.86
C PRO A 64 18.57 -19.48 6.53
N ASN A 65 18.07 -20.71 6.46
CA ASN A 65 17.39 -21.21 5.28
C ASN A 65 16.25 -20.30 4.83
N LYS A 66 16.13 -20.10 3.51
CA LYS A 66 15.12 -19.23 2.91
C LYS A 66 13.95 -20.08 2.43
N ARG A 67 12.73 -19.79 2.89
CA ARG A 67 11.51 -20.34 2.29
C ARG A 67 11.13 -19.48 1.09
N MET A 68 11.10 -20.09 -0.09
CA MET A 68 10.60 -19.49 -1.34
C MET A 68 9.17 -19.95 -1.56
N PHE A 69 8.33 -19.02 -1.99
CA PHE A 69 6.93 -19.26 -2.30
C PHE A 69 6.68 -19.01 -3.77
N THR A 70 5.86 -19.84 -4.39
CA THR A 70 5.50 -19.74 -5.80
C THR A 70 3.99 -19.96 -5.95
N LEU A 71 3.35 -19.22 -6.85
CA LEU A 71 1.94 -19.40 -7.17
C LEU A 71 1.71 -20.79 -7.82
N THR A 72 0.70 -21.54 -7.37
CA THR A 72 0.28 -22.79 -8.03
C THR A 72 -0.74 -22.49 -9.14
N GLU A 73 -1.04 -23.49 -9.97
CA GLU A 73 -2.13 -23.38 -10.94
C GLU A 73 -3.49 -23.11 -10.26
N ALA A 74 -3.77 -23.78 -9.13
CA ALA A 74 -4.96 -23.53 -8.32
C ALA A 74 -4.99 -22.09 -7.78
N GLY A 75 -3.85 -21.58 -7.29
CA GLY A 75 -3.72 -20.19 -6.84
C GLY A 75 -3.93 -19.18 -7.96
N ARG A 76 -3.46 -19.48 -9.17
CA ARG A 76 -3.66 -18.63 -10.35
C ARG A 76 -5.14 -18.59 -10.75
N LEU A 77 -5.81 -19.74 -10.86
CA LEU A 77 -7.23 -19.80 -11.21
C LEU A 77 -8.11 -19.06 -10.19
N ASP A 78 -7.81 -19.21 -8.91
CA ASP A 78 -8.52 -18.52 -7.82
C ASP A 78 -8.30 -16.99 -7.88
N LEU A 79 -7.08 -16.54 -8.17
CA LEU A 79 -6.78 -15.12 -8.38
C LEU A 79 -7.49 -14.56 -9.62
N ASP A 80 -7.49 -15.29 -10.74
CA ASP A 80 -8.13 -14.87 -11.99
C ASP A 80 -9.65 -14.72 -11.79
N THR A 81 -10.26 -15.67 -11.07
CA THR A 81 -11.67 -15.61 -10.69
C THR A 81 -11.98 -14.38 -9.84
N PHE A 82 -11.12 -14.07 -8.88
CA PHE A 82 -11.25 -12.88 -8.05
C PHE A 82 -11.09 -11.57 -8.86
N ALA A 83 -10.10 -11.53 -9.76
CA ALA A 83 -9.81 -10.35 -10.58
C ALA A 83 -10.93 -10.04 -11.59
N ALA A 84 -11.62 -11.05 -12.10
CA ALA A 84 -12.75 -10.90 -13.02
C ALA A 84 -14.08 -10.54 -12.31
N ALA A 85 -14.16 -10.74 -10.99
CA ALA A 85 -15.36 -10.43 -10.24
C ALA A 85 -15.56 -8.91 -10.09
N PRO A 86 -16.81 -8.41 -10.16
CA PRO A 86 -17.07 -6.99 -9.97
C PRO A 86 -16.59 -6.54 -8.59
N PRO A 87 -15.95 -5.36 -8.48
CA PRO A 87 -15.49 -4.86 -7.19
C PRO A 87 -16.69 -4.64 -6.27
N ARG A 88 -16.46 -4.80 -4.97
CA ARG A 88 -17.44 -4.39 -3.96
C ARG A 88 -17.60 -2.86 -4.02
N ARG A 89 -18.67 -2.35 -3.39
CA ARG A 89 -18.91 -0.91 -3.27
C ARG A 89 -17.63 -0.19 -2.80
N PRO A 90 -17.33 1.01 -3.35
CA PRO A 90 -16.20 1.81 -2.91
C PRO A 90 -16.17 1.99 -1.39
N THR A 91 -14.97 2.05 -0.84
CA THR A 91 -14.79 2.28 0.59
C THR A 91 -15.16 3.71 0.96
N ALA A 92 -15.91 3.88 2.04
CA ALA A 92 -16.08 5.19 2.66
C ALA A 92 -14.78 5.62 3.35
N ILE A 93 -14.50 6.92 3.37
CA ILE A 93 -13.40 7.48 4.16
C ILE A 93 -13.73 7.26 5.65
N ARG A 94 -12.92 6.44 6.32
CA ARG A 94 -13.04 6.16 7.76
C ARG A 94 -11.75 6.62 8.43
N ASP A 95 -11.75 7.87 8.89
CA ASP A 95 -10.59 8.51 9.50
C ASP A 95 -10.99 9.20 10.80
N GLU A 96 -10.35 8.82 11.90
CA GLU A 96 -10.54 9.41 13.23
C GLU A 96 -10.20 10.90 13.24
N LEU A 97 -9.22 11.33 12.44
CA LEU A 97 -8.84 12.74 12.32
C LEU A 97 -10.02 13.60 11.84
N LEU A 98 -10.82 13.10 10.90
CA LEU A 98 -11.98 13.83 10.40
C LEU A 98 -13.05 14.00 11.49
N ILE A 99 -13.21 13.02 12.39
CA ILE A 99 -14.09 13.14 13.55
C ILE A 99 -13.55 14.19 14.53
N LYS A 100 -12.24 14.20 14.78
CA LYS A 100 -11.60 15.22 15.63
C LYS A 100 -11.78 16.63 15.05
N ILE A 101 -11.62 16.80 13.74
CA ILE A 101 -11.87 18.07 13.06
C ILE A 101 -13.35 18.45 13.15
N GLN A 102 -14.28 17.51 12.98
CA GLN A 102 -15.71 17.80 13.14
C GLN A 102 -16.05 18.31 14.55
N ALA A 103 -15.31 17.87 15.57
CA ALA A 103 -15.48 18.29 16.96
C ALA A 103 -14.62 19.50 17.36
N MET A 104 -13.89 20.11 16.42
CA MET A 104 -12.84 21.09 16.74
C MET A 104 -13.36 22.34 17.46
N ASP A 105 -14.60 22.75 17.21
CA ASP A 105 -15.21 23.95 17.79
C ASP A 105 -15.35 23.86 19.33
N GLY A 106 -15.23 22.66 19.91
CA GLY A 106 -15.20 22.43 21.35
C GLY A 106 -13.79 22.33 21.96
N THR A 107 -12.73 22.59 21.17
CA THR A 107 -11.33 22.39 21.56
C THR A 107 -10.45 23.60 21.22
N ASP A 108 -9.25 23.67 21.78
CA ASP A 108 -8.25 24.67 21.40
C ASP A 108 -7.84 24.47 19.91
N PRO A 109 -7.97 25.51 19.05
CA PRO A 109 -7.53 25.46 17.66
C PRO A 109 -6.08 25.01 17.46
N ALA A 110 -5.19 25.26 18.43
CA ALA A 110 -3.80 24.81 18.38
C ALA A 110 -3.69 23.28 18.34
N VAL A 111 -4.53 22.57 19.09
CA VAL A 111 -4.56 21.09 19.10
C VAL A 111 -4.94 20.55 17.74
N THR A 112 -5.98 21.13 17.11
CA THR A 112 -6.39 20.70 15.77
C THR A 112 -5.27 20.97 14.76
N ARG A 113 -4.59 22.12 14.85
CA ARG A 113 -3.44 22.44 13.99
C ARG A 113 -2.33 21.39 14.12
N GLU A 114 -1.93 20.99 15.32
CA GLU A 114 -0.90 19.97 15.54
C GLU A 114 -1.27 18.64 14.89
N LEU A 115 -2.53 18.20 15.04
CA LEU A 115 -3.02 16.97 14.41
C LEU A 115 -2.94 17.01 12.88
N ILE A 116 -3.24 18.17 12.27
CA ILE A 116 -3.12 18.36 10.81
C ILE A 116 -1.65 18.38 10.37
N GLU A 117 -0.77 19.02 11.14
CA GLU A 117 0.67 19.02 10.85
C GLU A 117 1.26 17.62 10.93
N GLU A 118 0.84 16.83 11.91
CA GLU A 118 1.22 15.43 12.01
C GLU A 118 0.76 14.66 10.77
N ARG A 119 -0.53 14.74 10.39
CA ARG A 119 -1.05 14.09 9.16
C ARG A 119 -0.28 14.52 7.91
N ARG A 120 0.06 15.82 7.80
CA ARG A 120 0.87 16.34 6.68
C ARG A 120 2.26 15.72 6.63
N SER A 121 2.92 15.56 7.78
CA SER A 121 4.23 14.91 7.90
C SER A 121 4.16 13.45 7.46
N TRP A 122 3.15 12.70 7.93
CA TRP A 122 2.92 11.31 7.52
C TRP A 122 2.68 11.18 6.01
N ALA A 123 1.84 12.04 5.43
CA ALA A 123 1.54 12.05 4.00
C ALA A 123 2.80 12.35 3.17
N ARG A 124 3.62 13.31 3.59
CA ARG A 124 4.91 13.63 2.95
C ARG A 124 5.86 12.45 2.94
N GLY A 125 6.08 11.83 4.11
CA GLY A 125 6.99 10.68 4.22
C GLY A 125 6.57 9.49 3.36
N LYS A 126 5.25 9.26 3.20
CA LYS A 126 4.72 8.26 2.28
C LYS A 126 4.90 8.64 0.82
N LEU A 127 4.61 9.88 0.45
CA LEU A 127 4.78 10.37 -0.92
C LEU A 127 6.24 10.21 -1.38
N ASP A 128 7.20 10.68 -0.58
CA ASP A 128 8.63 10.54 -0.87
C ASP A 128 9.03 9.07 -1.09
N ARG A 129 8.38 8.17 -0.35
CA ARG A 129 8.61 6.73 -0.50
C ARG A 129 8.01 6.20 -1.79
N TYR A 130 6.80 6.58 -2.15
CA TYR A 130 6.19 6.16 -3.41
C TYR A 130 6.94 6.69 -4.62
N GLU A 131 7.45 7.92 -4.57
CA GLU A 131 8.30 8.46 -5.63
C GLU A 131 9.56 7.61 -5.84
N ARG A 132 10.25 7.19 -4.77
CA ARG A 132 11.39 6.25 -4.89
C ARG A 132 11.02 4.91 -5.51
N VAL A 133 9.78 4.46 -5.34
CA VAL A 133 9.29 3.22 -5.98
C VAL A 133 8.99 3.46 -7.44
N ARG A 134 8.37 4.60 -7.76
CA ARG A 134 8.09 5.02 -9.12
C ARG A 134 9.38 5.04 -9.92
N ASP A 135 10.42 5.68 -9.40
CA ASP A 135 11.72 5.77 -10.07
C ASP A 135 12.35 4.39 -10.32
N ARG A 136 12.22 3.47 -9.35
CA ARG A 136 12.70 2.09 -9.48
C ARG A 136 11.93 1.29 -10.53
N LEU A 137 10.60 1.43 -10.57
CA LEU A 137 9.76 0.73 -11.55
C LEU A 137 10.02 1.24 -12.97
N LEU A 138 10.09 2.56 -13.12
CA LEU A 138 10.38 3.20 -14.39
C LEU A 138 11.79 2.83 -14.88
N GLY A 139 12.77 2.74 -13.98
CA GLY A 139 14.13 2.30 -14.31
C GLY A 139 14.80 3.21 -15.33
N GLY A 140 14.53 4.52 -15.26
CA GLY A 140 15.03 5.53 -16.19
C GLY A 140 14.18 5.78 -17.43
N ARG A 141 13.11 5.00 -17.64
CA ARG A 141 12.11 5.25 -18.70
C ARG A 141 11.15 6.37 -18.29
N THR A 142 10.53 7.01 -19.27
CA THR A 142 9.33 7.82 -19.04
C THR A 142 8.15 6.93 -18.65
N GLU A 143 7.14 7.53 -18.03
CA GLU A 143 5.88 6.84 -17.72
C GLU A 143 5.21 6.28 -18.99
N GLU A 144 5.21 7.05 -20.08
CA GLU A 144 4.62 6.64 -21.35
C GLU A 144 5.31 5.43 -21.96
N GLU A 145 6.65 5.40 -21.94
CA GLU A 145 7.44 4.23 -22.39
C GLU A 145 7.17 3.02 -21.51
N TYR A 146 7.16 3.19 -20.18
CA TYR A 146 6.88 2.09 -19.26
C TYR A 146 5.50 1.49 -19.50
N LEU A 147 4.46 2.33 -19.63
CA LEU A 147 3.08 1.87 -19.83
C LEU A 147 2.86 1.23 -21.20
N ARG A 148 3.66 1.59 -22.20
CA ARG A 148 3.62 0.99 -23.54
C ARG A 148 4.29 -0.38 -23.58
N ASP A 149 5.45 -0.51 -22.95
CA ASP A 149 6.36 -1.62 -23.19
C ASP A 149 6.39 -2.67 -22.05
N ALA A 150 5.90 -2.33 -20.86
CA ALA A 150 5.93 -3.25 -19.73
C ALA A 150 4.83 -4.33 -19.85
N ASP A 151 5.24 -5.60 -19.76
CA ASP A 151 4.30 -6.74 -19.68
C ASP A 151 3.32 -6.64 -18.50
N ARG A 152 3.73 -5.97 -17.42
CA ARG A 152 2.96 -5.84 -16.18
C ARG A 152 2.92 -4.41 -15.68
N VAL A 153 1.82 -3.72 -15.94
CA VAL A 153 1.58 -2.33 -15.47
C VAL A 153 0.83 -2.24 -14.14
N GLY A 154 0.22 -3.32 -13.67
CA GLY A 154 -0.62 -3.33 -12.46
C GLY A 154 0.02 -2.70 -11.20
N PRO A 155 1.25 -3.08 -10.81
CA PRO A 155 1.94 -2.46 -9.68
C PRO A 155 2.08 -0.94 -9.82
N TYR A 156 2.45 -0.47 -11.01
CA TYR A 156 2.58 0.96 -11.30
C TYR A 156 1.23 1.69 -11.20
N LEU A 157 0.16 1.13 -11.79
CA LEU A 157 -1.18 1.73 -11.70
C LEU A 157 -1.68 1.85 -10.26
N THR A 158 -1.39 0.86 -9.41
CA THR A 158 -1.75 0.94 -7.99
C THR A 158 -0.86 1.92 -7.20
N LEU A 159 0.41 2.03 -7.56
CA LEU A 159 1.32 3.03 -6.99
C LEU A 159 0.88 4.45 -7.34
N MET A 160 0.48 4.68 -8.59
CA MET A 160 -0.06 5.95 -9.08
C MET A 160 -1.27 6.40 -8.25
N ALA A 161 -2.18 5.48 -7.93
CA ALA A 161 -3.32 5.79 -7.06
C ALA A 161 -2.86 6.19 -5.64
N GLY A 162 -1.84 5.52 -5.10
CA GLY A 162 -1.23 5.86 -3.81
C GLY A 162 -0.56 7.24 -3.79
N ILE A 163 0.17 7.59 -4.85
CA ILE A 163 0.77 8.91 -5.05
C ILE A 163 -0.33 9.98 -5.07
N ALA A 164 -1.33 9.82 -5.93
CA ALA A 164 -2.44 10.77 -6.04
C ALA A 164 -3.19 10.97 -4.71
N PHE A 165 -3.36 9.89 -3.93
CA PHE A 165 -3.99 9.95 -2.62
C PHE A 165 -3.18 10.79 -1.61
N GLU A 166 -1.87 10.58 -1.52
CA GLU A 166 -1.03 11.32 -0.58
C GLU A 166 -0.77 12.77 -1.04
N GLU A 167 -0.72 13.03 -2.35
CA GLU A 167 -0.72 14.39 -2.90
C GLU A 167 -1.98 15.17 -2.51
N GLU A 168 -3.16 14.53 -2.60
CA GLU A 168 -4.40 15.16 -2.17
C GLU A 168 -4.45 15.35 -0.65
N ASN A 169 -3.95 14.39 0.15
CA ASN A 169 -3.82 14.59 1.61
C ASN A 169 -2.95 15.81 1.93
N LEU A 170 -1.81 15.99 1.27
CA LEU A 170 -0.95 17.15 1.46
C LEU A 170 -1.67 18.46 1.10
N ARG A 171 -2.33 18.48 -0.07
CA ARG A 171 -3.10 19.64 -0.54
C ARG A 171 -4.22 20.00 0.44
N TRP A 172 -4.94 19.00 0.94
CA TRP A 172 -5.99 19.17 1.93
C TRP A 172 -5.45 19.70 3.26
N CYS A 173 -4.38 19.10 3.79
CA CYS A 173 -3.73 19.56 5.03
C CYS A 173 -3.29 21.03 4.92
N GLU A 174 -2.67 21.42 3.82
CA GLU A 174 -2.23 22.80 3.58
C GLU A 174 -3.41 23.78 3.56
N ARG A 175 -4.52 23.40 2.91
CA ARG A 175 -5.75 24.18 2.90
C ARG A 175 -6.34 24.34 4.30
N VAL A 176 -6.41 23.26 5.07
CA VAL A 176 -6.94 23.29 6.45
C VAL A 176 -6.06 24.17 7.34
N LEU A 177 -4.73 24.03 7.28
CA LEU A 177 -3.80 24.85 8.08
C LEU A 177 -3.91 26.35 7.76
N ALA A 178 -4.15 26.70 6.49
CA ALA A 178 -4.38 28.08 6.08
C ALA A 178 -5.68 28.64 6.69
N ILE A 179 -6.77 27.85 6.67
CA ILE A 179 -8.05 28.22 7.29
C ILE A 179 -7.90 28.42 8.80
N LEU A 180 -7.23 27.48 9.49
CA LEU A 180 -7.01 27.55 10.93
C LEU A 180 -6.20 28.79 11.32
N LYS A 181 -5.16 29.13 10.53
CA LYS A 181 -4.36 30.34 10.76
C LYS A 181 -5.19 31.62 10.68
N GLN A 182 -6.12 31.71 9.72
CA GLN A 182 -6.99 32.87 9.58
C GLN A 182 -7.99 32.99 10.73
N ARG A 183 -8.53 31.86 11.22
CA ARG A 183 -9.48 31.87 12.34
C ARG A 183 -8.87 32.33 13.66
N VAL A 184 -7.63 31.92 13.95
CA VAL A 184 -6.90 32.39 15.14
C VAL A 184 -6.58 33.88 15.06
N ALA A 185 -6.41 34.44 13.87
CA ALA A 185 -6.15 35.88 13.69
C ALA A 185 -7.41 36.76 13.85
N LEU A 186 -8.61 36.17 13.86
CA LEU A 186 -9.90 36.86 13.95
C LEU A 186 -10.54 36.78 15.36
N GLY A 187 -10.00 35.95 16.25
CA GLY A 187 -10.43 35.79 17.64
C GLY A 187 -9.40 36.36 18.60
#